data_AF-T0Z0C4-F1
#
_entry.id   AF-T0Z0C4-F1
#
_cell.length_a   1.000
_cell.length_b   1.000
_cell.length_c   1.000
_cell.angle_alpha   90.00
_cell.angle_beta   90.00
_cell.angle_gamma   90.00
#
_symmetry.space_group_name_H-M   'P 1'
#
loop_
_entity.id
_entity.type
_entity.pdbx_description
1 polymer ?
#
loop_
_entity_poly.entity_id
_entity_poly.type
_entity_poly.pdbx_seq_one_letter_code
_entity_poly.pdbx_strand_id
1 'polypeptide(L)'
;MTEGYGILQPRVAISIPGVNRSHYARLYGGEPGIDPYTRVVSDVYQDLFGEGSFIGKGIYEVDVFERALSGRFPENRILSHDLLEGCYARAGLLSDVQLYESYPLRYSTDVSRRHRWIRGDWQIAGWLLRYVPKNRAGDTRCNRKNRLSRLSQWKLFDNLRRSLVPPALALLLLLGWMLLPWAWLWTLSVLGSLLIPIFFSSVFDLFRKPEEVLLRQHLRAVTRSVTRRFMQAGFELTCLPYEAFFSLDAIGRTTWRILVTHRRLLEWNPSFEVDQKLDKQEHSDLISCFREMWISPVVAVSAATTLIASTPAVLVPAGPILLLWSISPVIAWWISLPLARRKAALTNEQMLFLRMLARKTWAFFDHFVGEEDHWLPPDNFQEYRPVSVAHRTSPTNIGLALLANLSAYDFGYISAGKLIERTNDTLRTMEGLQRYRGHFYNWYDTLTLQPLLPLYVSTVDSGNLAGHLLTLRAGLRVLADDRVFGMKLLDGLQDTLMIFLDTMNGNSADLMAELRNELETLAAAPPNTTGELRAYLLRLEAGVFMHVKGAEVDTEGESESS
;
A
#
# COMPACT_ATOMS: atom_id res chain seq x y z
N MET A 1 -34.58 8.49 -2.95
CA MET A 1 -34.31 9.39 -4.09
C MET A 1 -34.94 8.80 -5.36
N THR A 2 -35.40 9.60 -6.32
CA THR A 2 -35.91 9.11 -7.62
C THR A 2 -34.94 9.40 -8.77
N GLU A 3 -34.13 10.46 -8.65
CA GLU A 3 -33.10 10.86 -9.60
C GLU A 3 -31.86 11.36 -8.84
N GLY A 4 -30.69 11.42 -9.51
CA GLY A 4 -29.42 11.82 -8.90
C GLY A 4 -28.83 10.81 -7.89
N TYR A 5 -27.77 11.23 -7.20
CA TYR A 5 -27.06 10.47 -6.17
C TYR A 5 -26.94 11.31 -4.90
N GLY A 6 -27.39 10.78 -3.76
CA GLY A 6 -27.23 11.43 -2.45
C GLY A 6 -25.90 11.08 -1.77
N ILE A 7 -25.25 10.01 -2.24
CA ILE A 7 -23.95 9.53 -1.75
C ILE A 7 -23.06 9.24 -2.96
N LEU A 8 -21.83 9.75 -2.92
CA LEU A 8 -20.76 9.40 -3.84
C LEU A 8 -19.73 8.56 -3.10
N GLN A 9 -19.62 7.30 -3.50
CA GLN A 9 -18.67 6.36 -2.94
C GLN A 9 -17.37 6.35 -3.76
N PRO A 10 -16.21 6.68 -3.17
CA PRO A 10 -14.94 6.51 -3.84
C PRO A 10 -14.60 5.03 -4.04
N ARG A 11 -13.73 4.74 -5.00
CA ARG A 11 -13.09 3.44 -5.13
C ARG A 11 -12.25 3.17 -3.88
N VAL A 12 -12.48 2.05 -3.20
CA VAL A 12 -11.60 1.63 -2.09
C VAL A 12 -10.44 0.83 -2.66
N ALA A 13 -9.23 1.36 -2.47
CA ALA A 13 -7.97 0.73 -2.86
C ALA A 13 -7.22 0.28 -1.61
N ILE A 14 -6.35 -0.72 -1.76
CA ILE A 14 -5.65 -1.30 -0.62
C ILE A 14 -4.30 -0.59 -0.44
N SER A 15 -3.99 -0.22 0.79
CA SER A 15 -2.79 0.53 1.12
C SER A 15 -1.50 -0.28 0.87
N ILE A 16 -0.53 0.33 0.18
CA ILE A 16 0.77 -0.28 -0.17
C ILE A 16 1.53 -0.85 1.05
N PRO A 17 1.58 -0.19 2.22
CA PRO A 17 2.34 -0.70 3.37
C PRO A 17 1.73 -1.95 4.03
N GLY A 18 0.47 -2.30 3.72
CA GLY A 18 -0.29 -3.37 4.38
C GLY A 18 -0.28 -4.73 3.66
N VAL A 19 -0.23 -4.75 2.32
CA VAL A 19 -0.50 -5.96 1.53
C VAL A 19 0.58 -7.05 1.67
N ASN A 20 1.83 -6.68 1.95
CA ASN A 20 2.95 -7.62 2.05
C ASN A 20 3.38 -7.93 3.49
N ARG A 21 2.51 -7.71 4.48
CA ARG A 21 2.84 -7.98 5.89
C ARG A 21 2.50 -9.40 6.34
N SER A 22 1.69 -10.16 5.62
CA SER A 22 1.45 -11.59 5.86
C SER A 22 1.09 -12.30 4.54
N HIS A 23 1.19 -13.64 4.51
CA HIS A 23 0.75 -14.40 3.33
C HIS A 23 -0.77 -14.28 3.11
N TYR A 24 -1.56 -14.18 4.19
CA TYR A 24 -2.99 -13.94 4.16
C TYR A 24 -3.33 -12.60 3.51
N ALA A 25 -2.69 -11.52 3.97
CA ALA A 25 -2.86 -10.19 3.37
C ALA A 25 -2.41 -10.16 1.91
N ARG A 26 -1.38 -10.93 1.53
CA ARG A 26 -0.95 -11.02 0.12
C ARG A 26 -1.96 -11.81 -0.73
N LEU A 27 -2.62 -12.81 -0.16
CA LEU A 27 -3.59 -13.65 -0.85
C LEU A 27 -4.93 -12.92 -1.06
N TYR A 28 -5.39 -12.17 -0.06
CA TYR A 28 -6.69 -11.51 -0.05
C TYR A 28 -6.65 -9.98 -0.24
N GLY A 29 -5.52 -9.34 0.01
CA GLY A 29 -5.33 -7.88 0.00
C GLY A 29 -5.17 -7.23 -1.37
N GLY A 30 -5.81 -7.78 -2.41
CA GLY A 30 -5.84 -7.21 -3.76
C GLY A 30 -4.47 -6.91 -4.37
N GLU A 31 -4.43 -6.06 -5.41
CA GLU A 31 -3.16 -5.54 -5.94
C GLU A 31 -2.83 -4.18 -5.28
N PRO A 32 -1.68 -4.05 -4.59
CA PRO A 32 -1.26 -2.78 -4.01
C PRO A 32 -0.73 -1.84 -5.10
N GLY A 33 -1.13 -0.57 -5.07
CA GLY A 33 -0.54 0.45 -5.94
C GLY A 33 -1.50 1.57 -6.32
N ILE A 34 -0.94 2.56 -7.03
CA ILE A 34 -1.69 3.52 -7.83
C ILE A 34 -1.73 2.93 -9.23
N ASP A 35 -2.93 2.71 -9.76
CA ASP A 35 -3.14 2.42 -11.16
C ASP A 35 -3.25 3.76 -11.92
N PRO A 36 -2.20 4.21 -12.61
CA PRO A 36 -2.17 5.54 -13.22
C PRO A 36 -2.91 5.59 -14.56
N TYR A 37 -3.20 4.43 -15.16
CA TYR A 37 -3.58 4.29 -16.57
C TYR A 37 -4.97 3.68 -16.75
N THR A 38 -5.43 2.77 -15.87
CA THR A 38 -6.80 2.24 -15.90
C THR A 38 -7.71 2.98 -14.91
N ARG A 39 -8.18 4.16 -15.32
CA ARG A 39 -9.11 5.02 -14.55
C ARG A 39 -10.55 4.50 -14.46
N VAL A 40 -10.87 3.42 -15.16
CA VAL A 40 -12.23 2.85 -15.21
C VAL A 40 -12.22 1.45 -14.62
N VAL A 41 -12.66 1.34 -13.38
CA VAL A 41 -13.06 0.05 -12.81
C VAL A 41 -14.56 -0.07 -12.95
N SER A 42 -14.99 -1.08 -13.72
CA SER A 42 -16.39 -1.42 -13.91
C SER A 42 -17.00 -1.89 -12.59
N ASP A 43 -18.10 -1.27 -12.18
CA ASP A 43 -18.99 -1.80 -11.15
C ASP A 43 -20.28 -2.21 -11.82
N VAL A 44 -20.60 -3.50 -11.74
CA VAL A 44 -21.75 -4.10 -12.44
C VAL A 44 -23.06 -3.39 -12.09
N TYR A 45 -23.22 -2.90 -10.85
CA TYR A 45 -24.44 -2.21 -10.46
C TYR A 45 -24.49 -0.77 -10.98
N GLN A 46 -23.36 -0.06 -10.95
CA GLN A 46 -23.25 1.28 -11.53
C GLN A 46 -23.40 1.24 -13.07
N ASP A 47 -22.76 0.31 -13.74
CA ASP A 47 -22.70 0.26 -15.20
C ASP A 47 -24.02 -0.21 -15.82
N LEU A 48 -24.69 -1.19 -15.21
CA LEU A 48 -25.95 -1.73 -15.75
C LEU A 48 -27.20 -1.01 -15.24
N PHE A 49 -27.16 -0.48 -14.01
CA PHE A 49 -28.35 0.08 -13.37
C PHE A 49 -28.18 1.53 -12.92
N GLY A 50 -27.00 2.13 -13.09
CA GLY A 50 -26.73 3.49 -12.65
C GLY A 50 -26.79 3.65 -11.13
N GLU A 51 -26.49 2.61 -10.34
CA GLU A 51 -26.50 2.64 -8.87
C GLU A 51 -25.35 1.84 -8.25
N GLY A 52 -24.42 2.51 -7.57
CA GLY A 52 -23.38 1.86 -6.76
C GLY A 52 -23.93 1.20 -5.48
N SER A 53 -23.03 0.59 -4.71
CA SER A 53 -23.35 -0.02 -3.41
C SER A 53 -22.57 0.68 -2.30
N PHE A 54 -23.27 1.31 -1.36
CA PHE A 54 -22.62 2.04 -0.27
C PHE A 54 -21.97 1.08 0.74
N ILE A 55 -20.69 1.29 1.04
CA ILE A 55 -19.88 0.47 1.96
C ILE A 55 -19.40 1.26 3.20
N GLY A 56 -20.10 2.35 3.53
CA GLY A 56 -19.84 3.14 4.74
C GLY A 56 -18.75 4.20 4.56
N LYS A 57 -18.30 4.43 3.32
CA LYS A 57 -17.27 5.42 2.98
C LYS A 57 -17.68 6.19 1.75
N GLY A 58 -17.80 7.51 1.88
CA GLY A 58 -18.26 8.35 0.78
C GLY A 58 -18.46 9.79 1.19
N ILE A 59 -18.66 10.63 0.18
CA ILE A 59 -19.10 12.02 0.32
C ILE A 59 -20.61 12.00 0.14
N TYR A 60 -21.35 12.68 1.01
CA TYR A 60 -22.80 12.76 0.89
C TYR A 60 -23.27 14.18 1.16
N GLU A 61 -24.36 14.55 0.50
CA GLU A 61 -25.03 15.81 0.77
C GLU A 61 -25.90 15.65 2.02
N VAL A 62 -25.58 16.39 3.07
CA VAL A 62 -26.19 16.24 4.40
C VAL A 62 -27.70 16.38 4.35
N ASP A 63 -28.22 17.40 3.66
CA ASP A 63 -29.66 17.67 3.54
C ASP A 63 -30.41 16.53 2.85
N VAL A 64 -29.88 16.02 1.73
CA VAL A 64 -30.50 14.90 1.01
C VAL A 64 -30.43 13.63 1.84
N PHE A 65 -29.31 13.36 2.48
CA PHE A 65 -29.12 12.19 3.33
C PHE A 65 -30.11 12.22 4.51
N GLU A 66 -30.23 13.35 5.20
CA GLU A 66 -31.18 13.54 6.30
C GLU A 66 -32.63 13.38 5.80
N ARG A 67 -33.03 14.03 4.70
CA ARG A 67 -34.38 13.90 4.15
C ARG A 67 -34.71 12.47 3.69
N ALA A 68 -33.72 11.76 3.15
CA ALA A 68 -33.91 10.38 2.68
C ALA A 68 -34.12 9.39 3.83
N LEU A 69 -33.38 9.57 4.93
CA LEU A 69 -33.28 8.61 6.03
C LEU A 69 -34.09 8.98 7.27
N SER A 70 -34.49 10.25 7.42
CA SER A 70 -35.21 10.74 8.60
C SER A 70 -36.44 9.89 8.90
N GLY A 71 -36.45 9.32 10.11
CA GLY A 71 -37.53 8.45 10.58
C GLY A 71 -37.75 7.22 9.68
N ARG A 72 -36.71 6.66 9.06
CA ARG A 72 -36.78 5.40 8.28
C ARG A 72 -36.29 4.18 9.03
N PHE A 73 -35.41 4.37 10.02
CA PHE A 73 -34.76 3.27 10.71
C PHE A 73 -35.23 3.16 12.16
N PRO A 74 -35.44 1.93 12.65
CA PRO A 74 -35.59 1.66 14.07
C PRO A 74 -34.34 2.01 14.86
N GLU A 75 -34.55 2.71 15.97
CA GLU A 75 -33.50 3.03 16.93
C GLU A 75 -32.87 1.73 17.48
N ASN A 76 -31.54 1.72 17.59
CA ASN A 76 -30.75 0.67 18.23
C ASN A 76 -30.91 -0.75 17.65
N ARG A 77 -31.28 -0.88 16.37
CA ARG A 77 -31.50 -2.18 15.72
C ARG A 77 -30.50 -2.55 14.62
N ILE A 78 -29.99 -1.58 13.88
CA ILE A 78 -29.23 -1.82 12.65
C ILE A 78 -27.73 -1.69 12.92
N LEU A 79 -27.02 -2.83 12.92
CA LEU A 79 -25.57 -2.92 13.13
C LEU A 79 -24.77 -2.57 11.87
N SER A 80 -25.28 -2.91 10.69
CA SER A 80 -24.70 -2.56 9.39
C SER A 80 -25.69 -1.74 8.60
N HIS A 81 -25.51 -0.42 8.60
CA HIS A 81 -26.44 0.54 7.99
C HIS A 81 -26.02 0.92 6.57
N ASP A 82 -24.73 0.82 6.25
CA ASP A 82 -24.10 1.22 4.98
C ASP A 82 -24.94 0.85 3.73
N LEU A 83 -25.16 -0.44 3.49
CA LEU A 83 -25.89 -0.87 2.29
C LEU A 83 -27.32 -0.29 2.25
N LEU A 84 -27.99 -0.26 3.41
CA LEU A 84 -29.38 0.19 3.49
C LEU A 84 -29.49 1.70 3.26
N GLU A 85 -28.58 2.48 3.84
CA GLU A 85 -28.46 3.93 3.59
C GLU A 85 -28.22 4.22 2.12
N GLY A 86 -27.28 3.50 1.50
CA GLY A 86 -27.02 3.59 0.06
C GLY A 86 -28.25 3.27 -0.79
N CYS A 87 -29.12 2.36 -0.34
CA CYS A 87 -30.36 2.04 -1.05
C CYS A 87 -31.44 3.13 -0.93
N TYR A 88 -31.48 3.88 0.18
CA TYR A 88 -32.46 4.97 0.36
C TYR A 88 -31.99 6.30 -0.25
N ALA A 89 -30.72 6.64 -0.02
CA ALA A 89 -30.08 7.86 -0.48
C ALA A 89 -29.54 7.74 -1.92
N ARG A 90 -29.51 6.54 -2.50
CA ARG A 90 -28.97 6.21 -3.82
C ARG A 90 -27.48 6.56 -3.94
N ALA A 91 -26.63 5.54 -3.81
CA ALA A 91 -25.20 5.69 -3.96
C ALA A 91 -24.76 5.64 -5.43
N GLY A 92 -23.86 6.53 -5.81
CA GLY A 92 -23.13 6.51 -7.08
C GLY A 92 -21.67 6.15 -6.84
N LEU A 93 -21.05 5.40 -7.76
CA LEU A 93 -19.62 5.13 -7.73
C LEU A 93 -18.83 6.31 -8.32
N LEU A 94 -17.83 6.77 -7.57
CA LEU A 94 -16.83 7.74 -7.99
C LEU A 94 -15.52 7.00 -8.31
N SER A 95 -15.33 6.64 -9.58
CA SER A 95 -14.25 5.75 -10.03
C SER A 95 -12.88 6.41 -10.08
N ASP A 96 -12.83 7.73 -10.15
CA ASP A 96 -11.64 8.58 -10.27
C ASP A 96 -11.03 8.99 -8.93
N VAL A 97 -11.76 8.80 -7.82
CA VAL A 97 -11.25 9.03 -6.46
C VAL A 97 -10.96 7.71 -5.75
N GLN A 98 -9.73 7.57 -5.24
CA GLN A 98 -9.30 6.40 -4.49
C GLN A 98 -9.21 6.72 -2.99
N LEU A 99 -9.82 5.86 -2.18
CA LEU A 99 -9.69 5.87 -0.73
C LEU A 99 -8.88 4.66 -0.29
N TYR A 100 -7.74 4.89 0.35
CA TYR A 100 -6.87 3.82 0.80
C TYR A 100 -7.31 3.23 2.15
N GLU A 101 -7.41 1.90 2.20
CA GLU A 101 -7.67 1.16 3.43
C GLU A 101 -6.69 0.00 3.58
N SER A 102 -6.35 -0.31 4.83
CA SER A 102 -5.55 -1.48 5.16
C SER A 102 -6.42 -2.75 5.20
N TYR A 103 -5.97 -3.79 4.51
CA TYR A 103 -6.60 -5.11 4.56
C TYR A 103 -6.18 -5.86 5.85
N PRO A 104 -7.05 -6.72 6.44
CA PRO A 104 -6.68 -7.55 7.60
C PRO A 104 -5.40 -8.37 7.37
N LEU A 105 -4.50 -8.36 8.36
CA LEU A 105 -3.26 -9.15 8.29
C LEU A 105 -3.46 -10.63 8.67
N ARG A 106 -4.50 -10.94 9.43
CA ARG A 106 -4.76 -12.28 9.97
C ARG A 106 -6.16 -12.74 9.57
N TYR A 107 -6.31 -14.05 9.38
CA TYR A 107 -7.59 -14.66 9.07
C TYR A 107 -8.64 -14.44 10.18
N SER A 108 -8.24 -14.53 11.45
CA SER A 108 -9.16 -14.32 12.58
C SER A 108 -9.76 -12.91 12.66
N THR A 109 -8.97 -11.89 12.28
CA THR A 109 -9.46 -10.51 12.13
C THR A 109 -10.51 -10.41 11.02
N ASP A 110 -10.25 -11.04 9.86
CA ASP A 110 -11.22 -11.05 8.76
C ASP A 110 -12.51 -11.77 9.13
N VAL A 111 -12.41 -12.93 9.78
CA VAL A 111 -13.56 -13.69 10.29
C VAL A 111 -14.38 -12.85 11.26
N SER A 112 -13.74 -12.10 12.16
CA SER A 112 -14.44 -11.19 13.08
C SER A 112 -15.20 -10.08 12.35
N ARG A 113 -14.62 -9.54 11.26
CA ARG A 113 -15.28 -8.54 10.39
C ARG A 113 -16.47 -9.16 9.64
N ARG A 114 -16.28 -10.33 9.01
CA ARG A 114 -17.32 -11.08 8.29
C ARG A 114 -18.47 -11.49 9.20
N HIS A 115 -18.18 -11.98 10.41
CA HIS A 115 -19.20 -12.31 11.41
C HIS A 115 -20.09 -11.11 11.73
N ARG A 116 -19.49 -9.93 11.97
CA ARG A 116 -20.23 -8.68 12.17
C ARG A 116 -21.11 -8.32 10.97
N TRP A 117 -20.57 -8.42 9.75
CA TRP A 117 -21.32 -8.14 8.53
C TRP A 117 -22.51 -9.06 8.35
N ILE A 118 -22.33 -10.38 8.52
CA ILE A 118 -23.43 -11.35 8.46
C ILE A 118 -24.50 -11.00 9.49
N ARG A 119 -24.13 -10.66 10.73
CA ARG A 119 -25.10 -10.20 11.73
C ARG A 119 -25.88 -8.96 11.28
N GLY A 120 -25.18 -7.98 10.70
CA GLY A 120 -25.80 -6.77 10.17
C GLY A 120 -26.75 -7.03 9.01
N ASP A 121 -26.36 -7.88 8.04
CA ASP A 121 -27.17 -8.27 6.90
C ASP A 121 -28.48 -8.93 7.35
N TRP A 122 -28.40 -9.86 8.32
CA TRP A 122 -29.58 -10.53 8.86
C TRP A 122 -30.47 -9.62 9.72
N GLN A 123 -29.95 -8.53 10.28
CA GLN A 123 -30.78 -7.51 10.94
C GLN A 123 -31.67 -6.73 9.99
N ILE A 124 -31.21 -6.53 8.75
CA ILE A 124 -31.95 -5.81 7.72
C ILE A 124 -32.77 -6.73 6.81
N ALA A 125 -32.81 -8.04 7.06
CA ALA A 125 -33.63 -9.00 6.31
C ALA A 125 -35.12 -8.61 6.24
N GLY A 126 -35.64 -7.89 7.24
CA GLY A 126 -37.00 -7.35 7.24
C GLY A 126 -37.31 -6.37 6.08
N TRP A 127 -36.29 -5.76 5.47
CA TRP A 127 -36.41 -4.90 4.29
C TRP A 127 -36.53 -5.67 2.97
N LEU A 128 -36.59 -7.01 3.00
CA LEU A 128 -37.02 -7.82 1.86
C LEU A 128 -38.55 -7.95 1.78
N LEU A 129 -39.24 -7.72 2.91
CA LEU A 129 -40.69 -7.85 2.97
C LEU A 129 -41.39 -6.63 2.37
N ARG A 130 -42.68 -6.79 2.02
CA ARG A 130 -43.55 -5.70 1.53
C ARG A 130 -43.66 -4.56 2.55
N TYR A 131 -43.44 -4.86 3.81
CA TYR A 131 -43.62 -3.96 4.93
C TYR A 131 -42.37 -3.97 5.82
N VAL A 132 -41.80 -2.79 6.08
CA VAL A 132 -40.56 -2.63 6.86
C VAL A 132 -40.84 -2.50 8.36
N PRO A 133 -39.89 -2.86 9.22
CA PRO A 133 -40.09 -2.81 10.67
C PRO A 133 -40.39 -1.41 11.21
N LYS A 134 -41.14 -1.35 12.31
CA LYS A 134 -41.51 -0.10 13.00
C LYS A 134 -40.29 0.59 13.61
N ASN A 135 -40.33 1.93 13.69
CA ASN A 135 -39.23 2.72 14.24
C ASN A 135 -39.11 2.69 15.77
N ARG A 136 -40.23 2.54 16.50
CA ARG A 136 -40.29 2.57 17.97
C ARG A 136 -41.22 1.51 18.53
N ALA A 137 -40.86 0.95 19.69
CA ALA A 137 -41.78 0.20 20.53
C ALA A 137 -42.86 1.17 21.04
N GLY A 138 -44.13 0.95 20.64
CA GLY A 138 -45.26 1.81 21.00
C GLY A 138 -45.83 2.68 19.87
N ASP A 139 -45.22 2.70 18.67
CA ASP A 139 -45.82 3.39 17.51
C ASP A 139 -47.03 2.58 16.98
N THR A 140 -48.22 3.18 17.05
CA THR A 140 -49.50 2.61 16.60
C THR A 140 -49.62 2.56 15.08
N ARG A 141 -48.73 3.24 14.34
CA ARG A 141 -48.69 3.13 12.87
C ARG A 141 -48.24 1.73 12.44
N CYS A 142 -49.00 1.12 11.52
CA CYS A 142 -48.68 -0.16 10.90
C CYS A 142 -47.30 -0.11 10.21
N ASN A 143 -46.71 -1.28 9.99
CA ASN A 143 -45.47 -1.42 9.23
C ASN A 143 -45.53 -0.57 7.95
N ARG A 144 -44.49 0.23 7.68
CA ARG A 144 -44.49 1.11 6.50
C ARG A 144 -44.31 0.27 5.24
N LYS A 145 -44.99 0.64 4.15
CA LYS A 145 -44.74 0.01 2.86
C LYS A 145 -43.27 0.21 2.48
N ASN A 146 -42.63 -0.88 2.07
CA ASN A 146 -41.26 -0.86 1.63
C ASN A 146 -41.12 0.02 0.38
N ARG A 147 -40.18 0.97 0.43
CA ARG A 147 -39.89 1.91 -0.67
C ARG A 147 -38.61 1.57 -1.41
N LEU A 148 -37.92 0.51 -1.01
CA LEU A 148 -36.73 0.03 -1.71
C LEU A 148 -37.11 -0.46 -3.11
N SER A 149 -36.23 -0.18 -4.08
CA SER A 149 -36.38 -0.72 -5.43
C SER A 149 -36.16 -2.24 -5.42
N ARG A 150 -36.62 -2.91 -6.49
CA ARG A 150 -36.35 -4.35 -6.65
C ARG A 150 -34.84 -4.65 -6.71
N LEU A 151 -34.06 -3.72 -7.26
CA LEU A 151 -32.60 -3.83 -7.30
C LEU A 151 -31.99 -3.74 -5.90
N SER A 152 -32.44 -2.78 -5.07
CA SER A 152 -32.00 -2.67 -3.68
C SER A 152 -32.34 -3.94 -2.89
N GLN A 153 -33.57 -4.46 -3.04
CA GLN A 153 -33.98 -5.72 -2.40
C GLN A 153 -33.14 -6.91 -2.88
N TRP A 154 -32.75 -6.94 -4.16
CA TRP A 154 -31.82 -7.94 -4.69
C TRP A 154 -30.44 -7.85 -4.04
N LYS A 155 -29.87 -6.65 -3.89
CA LYS A 155 -28.59 -6.43 -3.19
C LYS A 155 -28.64 -7.01 -1.75
N LEU A 156 -29.73 -6.74 -1.02
CA LEU A 156 -29.95 -7.30 0.33
C LEU A 156 -30.06 -8.84 0.29
N PHE A 157 -30.84 -9.39 -0.64
CA PHE A 157 -31.03 -10.83 -0.78
C PHE A 157 -29.71 -11.55 -1.12
N ASP A 158 -28.89 -10.99 -2.01
CA ASP A 158 -27.61 -11.59 -2.39
C ASP A 158 -26.64 -11.64 -1.20
N ASN A 159 -26.61 -10.62 -0.33
CA ASN A 159 -25.83 -10.67 0.91
C ASN A 159 -26.26 -11.83 1.83
N LEU A 160 -27.57 -11.99 2.06
CA LEU A 160 -28.09 -13.11 2.84
C LEU A 160 -27.75 -14.46 2.20
N ARG A 161 -27.94 -14.59 0.89
CA ARG A 161 -27.59 -15.79 0.12
C ARG A 161 -26.11 -16.14 0.30
N ARG A 162 -25.19 -15.17 0.15
CA ARG A 162 -23.74 -15.38 0.31
C ARG A 162 -23.40 -15.95 1.68
N SER A 163 -24.05 -15.47 2.75
CA SER A 163 -23.82 -16.01 4.11
C SER A 163 -24.29 -17.46 4.30
N LEU A 164 -25.20 -17.95 3.44
CA LEU A 164 -25.72 -19.32 3.47
C LEU A 164 -24.93 -20.29 2.58
N VAL A 165 -24.05 -19.79 1.70
CA VAL A 165 -23.27 -20.64 0.79
C VAL A 165 -22.33 -21.59 1.56
N PRO A 166 -21.47 -21.14 2.51
CA PRO A 166 -20.60 -22.05 3.24
C PRO A 166 -21.34 -23.19 3.97
N PRO A 167 -22.41 -22.93 4.76
CA PRO A 167 -23.14 -24.02 5.39
C PRO A 167 -23.87 -24.91 4.40
N ALA A 168 -24.39 -24.39 3.29
CA ALA A 168 -25.02 -25.21 2.25
C ALA A 168 -24.02 -26.16 1.57
N LEU A 169 -22.81 -25.69 1.24
CA LEU A 169 -21.76 -26.53 0.64
C LEU A 169 -21.24 -27.58 1.62
N ALA A 170 -21.01 -27.20 2.89
CA ALA A 170 -20.60 -28.15 3.93
C ALA A 170 -21.65 -29.25 4.14
N LEU A 171 -22.93 -28.86 4.22
CA LEU A 171 -24.04 -29.80 4.35
C LEU A 171 -24.15 -30.70 3.12
N LEU A 172 -24.02 -30.15 1.91
CA LEU A 172 -24.07 -30.93 0.67
C LEU A 172 -22.98 -32.01 0.62
N LEU A 173 -21.76 -31.71 1.06
CA LEU A 173 -20.69 -32.71 1.16
C LEU A 173 -21.02 -33.78 2.20
N LEU A 174 -21.41 -33.39 3.41
CA LEU A 174 -21.71 -34.34 4.49
C LEU A 174 -22.89 -35.26 4.13
N LEU A 175 -23.99 -34.71 3.59
CA LEU A 175 -25.13 -35.50 3.11
C LEU A 175 -24.73 -36.37 1.91
N GLY A 176 -23.94 -35.81 0.99
CA GLY A 176 -23.42 -36.49 -0.20
C GLY A 176 -22.56 -37.71 0.14
N TRP A 177 -21.80 -37.64 1.23
CA TRP A 177 -20.94 -38.73 1.68
C TRP A 177 -21.67 -39.74 2.55
N MET A 178 -22.59 -39.31 3.41
CA MET A 178 -23.21 -40.18 4.42
C MET A 178 -24.55 -40.79 4.01
N LEU A 179 -25.33 -40.11 3.17
CA LEU A 179 -26.74 -40.44 2.95
C LEU A 179 -27.12 -40.64 1.48
N LEU A 180 -26.41 -40.00 0.55
CA LEU A 180 -26.77 -40.00 -0.86
C LEU A 180 -25.92 -40.99 -1.67
N PRO A 181 -26.45 -41.54 -2.78
CA PRO A 181 -25.64 -42.34 -3.70
C PRO A 181 -24.61 -41.47 -4.43
N TRP A 182 -23.54 -42.12 -4.90
CA TRP A 182 -22.47 -41.52 -5.70
C TRP A 182 -21.75 -40.35 -5.02
N ALA A 183 -21.15 -40.59 -3.85
CA ALA A 183 -20.39 -39.60 -3.08
C ALA A 183 -19.40 -38.74 -3.91
N TRP A 184 -18.75 -39.33 -4.92
CA TRP A 184 -17.85 -38.62 -5.82
C TRP A 184 -18.52 -37.51 -6.64
N LEU A 185 -19.80 -37.67 -7.00
CA LEU A 185 -20.57 -36.69 -7.77
C LEU A 185 -20.82 -35.43 -6.94
N TRP A 186 -21.12 -35.60 -5.65
CA TRP A 186 -21.33 -34.48 -4.72
C TRP A 186 -20.03 -33.73 -4.43
N THR A 187 -18.92 -34.45 -4.25
CA THR A 187 -17.59 -33.84 -4.18
C THR A 187 -17.29 -33.02 -5.45
N LEU A 188 -17.54 -33.61 -6.63
CA LEU A 188 -17.31 -32.94 -7.92
C LEU A 188 -18.23 -31.73 -8.11
N SER A 189 -19.48 -31.80 -7.64
CA SER A 189 -20.44 -30.70 -7.73
C SER A 189 -20.00 -29.49 -6.91
N VAL A 190 -19.52 -29.71 -5.69
CA VAL A 190 -18.98 -28.62 -4.84
C VAL A 190 -17.72 -28.05 -5.46
N LEU A 191 -16.77 -28.88 -5.90
CA LEU A 191 -15.58 -28.42 -6.61
C LEU A 191 -15.94 -27.63 -7.88
N GLY A 192 -16.88 -28.13 -8.67
CA GLY A 192 -17.38 -27.44 -9.85
C GLY A 192 -17.95 -26.06 -9.52
N SER A 193 -18.75 -25.94 -8.46
CA SER A 193 -19.31 -24.64 -8.04
C SER A 193 -18.26 -23.59 -7.69
N LEU A 194 -17.09 -24.01 -7.18
CA LEU A 194 -15.96 -23.13 -6.85
C LEU A 194 -15.07 -22.85 -8.06
N LEU A 195 -14.81 -23.87 -8.89
CA LEU A 195 -13.82 -23.81 -9.97
C LEU A 195 -14.37 -23.25 -11.28
N ILE A 196 -15.66 -23.44 -11.57
CA ILE A 196 -16.29 -22.96 -12.81
C ILE A 196 -16.19 -21.42 -12.95
N PRO A 197 -16.54 -20.61 -11.92
CA PRO A 197 -16.36 -19.16 -12.00
C PRO A 197 -14.90 -18.73 -12.19
N ILE A 198 -13.96 -19.45 -11.56
CA ILE A 198 -12.53 -19.21 -11.72
C ILE A 198 -12.10 -19.48 -13.16
N PHE A 199 -12.57 -20.58 -13.76
CA PHE A 199 -12.29 -20.91 -15.14
C PHE A 199 -12.76 -19.81 -16.10
N PHE A 200 -14.05 -19.44 -16.04
CA PHE A 200 -14.60 -18.42 -16.94
C PHE A 200 -13.95 -17.05 -16.76
N SER A 201 -13.72 -16.62 -15.51
CA SER A 201 -13.03 -15.36 -15.25
C SER A 201 -11.58 -15.37 -15.76
N SER A 202 -10.87 -16.50 -15.64
CA SER A 202 -9.51 -16.65 -16.15
C SER A 202 -9.45 -16.64 -17.68
N VAL A 203 -10.43 -17.28 -18.33
CA VAL A 203 -10.58 -17.25 -19.80
C VAL A 203 -10.85 -15.82 -20.27
N PHE A 204 -11.75 -15.10 -19.59
CA PHE A 204 -12.05 -13.71 -19.90
C PHE A 204 -10.82 -12.80 -19.76
N ASP A 205 -10.06 -12.93 -18.66
CA ASP A 205 -8.84 -12.16 -18.43
C ASP A 205 -7.75 -12.47 -19.48
N LEU A 206 -7.69 -13.72 -19.95
CA LEU A 206 -6.75 -14.12 -20.99
C LEU A 206 -7.04 -13.40 -22.32
N PHE A 207 -8.31 -13.33 -22.71
CA PHE A 207 -8.73 -12.70 -23.97
C PHE A 207 -8.77 -11.17 -23.91
N ARG A 208 -8.98 -10.57 -22.73
CA ARG A 208 -9.06 -9.11 -22.56
C ARG A 208 -7.70 -8.48 -22.31
N LYS A 209 -6.77 -8.63 -23.26
CA LYS A 209 -5.44 -8.01 -23.21
C LYS A 209 -5.53 -6.50 -23.50
N PRO A 210 -5.01 -5.61 -22.63
CA PRO A 210 -4.84 -4.18 -22.96
C PRO A 210 -3.84 -3.96 -24.11
N GLU A 211 -4.09 -2.98 -24.97
CA GLU A 211 -3.23 -2.68 -26.12
C GLU A 211 -1.80 -2.30 -25.70
N GLU A 212 -1.68 -1.51 -24.63
CA GLU A 212 -0.42 -0.95 -24.12
C GLU A 212 0.50 -1.95 -23.41
N VAL A 213 0.00 -3.15 -23.06
CA VAL A 213 0.75 -4.13 -22.26
C VAL A 213 1.41 -5.18 -23.15
N LEU A 214 2.70 -5.45 -22.94
CA LEU A 214 3.42 -6.52 -23.64
C LEU A 214 2.80 -7.89 -23.34
N LEU A 215 2.72 -8.77 -24.34
CA LEU A 215 2.10 -10.11 -24.19
C LEU A 215 2.70 -10.92 -23.03
N ARG A 216 4.02 -10.87 -22.86
CA ARG A 216 4.71 -11.55 -21.74
C ARG A 216 4.28 -11.03 -20.37
N GLN A 217 4.07 -9.72 -20.25
CA GLN A 217 3.61 -9.08 -19.02
C GLN A 217 2.15 -9.44 -18.74
N HIS A 218 1.30 -9.41 -19.77
CA HIS A 218 -0.10 -9.84 -19.69
C HIS A 218 -0.23 -11.29 -19.23
N LEU A 219 0.47 -12.22 -19.89
CA LEU A 219 0.44 -13.65 -19.51
C LEU A 219 0.91 -13.85 -18.06
N ARG A 220 1.97 -13.16 -17.63
CA ARG A 220 2.45 -13.24 -16.24
C ARG A 220 1.42 -12.70 -15.24
N ALA A 221 0.71 -11.62 -15.58
CA ALA A 221 -0.35 -11.05 -14.75
C ALA A 221 -1.56 -11.97 -14.66
N VAL A 222 -1.99 -12.55 -15.79
CA VAL A 222 -3.07 -13.55 -15.85
C VAL A 222 -2.68 -14.76 -15.01
N THR A 223 -1.50 -15.36 -15.20
CA THR A 223 -1.05 -16.51 -14.40
C THR A 223 -1.07 -16.22 -12.90
N ARG A 224 -0.55 -15.06 -12.47
CA ARG A 224 -0.59 -14.65 -11.06
C ARG A 224 -2.02 -14.53 -10.53
N SER A 225 -2.92 -13.95 -11.33
CA SER A 225 -4.34 -13.81 -10.97
C SER A 225 -5.04 -15.16 -10.86
N VAL A 226 -4.79 -16.07 -11.80
CA VAL A 226 -5.30 -17.45 -11.77
C VAL A 226 -4.79 -18.16 -10.53
N THR A 227 -3.48 -18.17 -10.29
CA THR A 227 -2.89 -18.81 -9.10
C THR A 227 -3.50 -18.25 -7.80
N ARG A 228 -3.70 -16.93 -7.70
CA ARG A 228 -4.34 -16.30 -6.55
C ARG A 228 -5.78 -16.79 -6.35
N ARG A 229 -6.61 -16.82 -7.40
CA ARG A 229 -8.01 -17.30 -7.33
C ARG A 229 -8.09 -18.78 -6.91
N PHE A 230 -7.22 -19.64 -7.45
CA PHE A 230 -7.14 -21.04 -7.04
C PHE A 230 -6.70 -21.21 -5.58
N MET A 231 -5.71 -20.44 -5.12
CA MET A 231 -5.29 -20.45 -3.72
C MET A 231 -6.41 -19.97 -2.78
N GLN A 232 -7.18 -18.96 -3.17
CA GLN A 232 -8.35 -18.48 -2.42
C GLN A 232 -9.43 -19.57 -2.32
N ALA A 233 -9.85 -20.16 -3.44
CA ALA A 233 -10.85 -21.24 -3.42
C ALA A 233 -10.37 -22.48 -2.65
N GLY A 234 -9.08 -22.82 -2.74
CA GLY A 234 -8.49 -23.91 -1.95
C GLY A 234 -8.52 -23.63 -0.45
N PHE A 235 -8.24 -22.38 -0.05
CA PHE A 235 -8.31 -21.96 1.35
C PHE A 235 -9.76 -21.88 1.87
N GLU A 236 -10.70 -21.37 1.06
CA GLU A 236 -12.13 -21.39 1.37
C GLU A 236 -12.65 -22.81 1.56
N LEU A 237 -12.27 -23.76 0.68
CA LEU A 237 -12.63 -25.17 0.82
C LEU A 237 -12.03 -25.80 2.10
N THR A 238 -10.80 -25.42 2.43
CA THR A 238 -10.09 -25.88 3.63
C THR A 238 -10.77 -25.38 4.90
N CYS A 239 -11.20 -24.12 4.92
CA CYS A 239 -11.87 -23.50 6.07
C CYS A 239 -13.39 -23.69 6.08
N LEU A 240 -13.95 -24.43 5.13
CA LEU A 240 -15.40 -24.52 4.89
C LEU A 240 -16.23 -24.88 6.14
N PRO A 241 -15.85 -25.85 7.00
CA PRO A 241 -16.62 -26.16 8.20
C PRO A 241 -16.61 -25.01 9.21
N TYR A 242 -15.47 -24.32 9.33
CA TYR A 242 -15.36 -23.15 10.20
C TYR A 242 -16.17 -21.97 9.64
N GLU A 243 -16.13 -21.75 8.33
CA GLU A 243 -16.97 -20.74 7.67
C GLU A 243 -18.46 -21.00 7.84
N ALA A 244 -18.88 -22.26 7.69
CA ALA A 244 -20.24 -22.69 7.96
C ALA A 244 -20.63 -22.41 9.42
N PHE A 245 -19.76 -22.76 10.37
CA PHE A 245 -20.01 -22.60 11.80
C PHE A 245 -20.20 -21.13 12.20
N PHE A 246 -19.25 -20.25 11.90
CA PHE A 246 -19.38 -18.85 12.32
C PHE A 246 -20.50 -18.12 11.58
N SER A 247 -20.81 -18.52 10.34
CA SER A 247 -21.95 -17.98 9.59
C SER A 247 -23.26 -18.38 10.27
N LEU A 248 -23.43 -19.65 10.63
CA LEU A 248 -24.60 -20.13 11.37
C LEU A 248 -24.71 -19.51 12.78
N ASP A 249 -23.60 -19.34 13.50
CA ASP A 249 -23.60 -18.62 14.79
C ASP A 249 -24.07 -17.17 14.60
N ALA A 250 -23.55 -16.45 13.60
CA ALA A 250 -23.96 -15.08 13.31
C ALA A 250 -25.46 -14.99 12.99
N ILE A 251 -25.97 -15.90 12.15
CA ILE A 251 -27.37 -15.99 11.74
C ILE A 251 -28.26 -16.31 12.94
N GLY A 252 -27.95 -17.37 13.67
CA GLY A 252 -28.72 -17.84 14.83
C GLY A 252 -28.76 -16.82 15.95
N ARG A 253 -27.59 -16.26 16.30
CA ARG A 253 -27.47 -15.21 17.33
C ARG A 253 -28.27 -13.97 16.96
N THR A 254 -28.22 -13.55 15.71
CA THR A 254 -28.97 -12.39 15.22
C THR A 254 -30.48 -12.65 15.25
N THR A 255 -30.90 -13.79 14.72
CA THR A 255 -32.32 -14.19 14.71
C THR A 255 -32.88 -14.27 16.14
N TRP A 256 -32.14 -14.89 17.06
CA TRP A 256 -32.51 -14.96 18.47
C TRP A 256 -32.59 -13.57 19.13
N ARG A 257 -31.62 -12.69 18.85
CA ARG A 257 -31.63 -11.32 19.40
C ARG A 257 -32.75 -10.46 18.85
N ILE A 258 -33.14 -10.64 17.59
CA ILE A 258 -34.21 -9.85 16.96
C ILE A 258 -35.59 -10.36 17.35
N LEU A 259 -35.79 -11.68 17.42
CA LEU A 259 -37.11 -12.28 17.62
C LEU A 259 -37.45 -12.52 19.08
N VAL A 260 -36.45 -12.72 19.94
CA VAL A 260 -36.66 -13.16 21.33
C VAL A 260 -36.10 -12.18 22.35
N THR A 261 -34.79 -11.93 22.35
CA THR A 261 -34.18 -11.20 23.48
C THR A 261 -34.26 -9.69 23.37
N HIS A 262 -34.27 -9.14 22.16
CA HIS A 262 -34.20 -7.69 21.89
C HIS A 262 -33.04 -6.97 22.60
N ARG A 263 -31.98 -7.69 22.99
CA ARG A 263 -30.83 -7.17 23.74
C ARG A 263 -29.54 -7.26 22.93
N ARG A 264 -28.63 -6.31 23.13
CA ARG A 264 -27.27 -6.27 22.53
C ARG A 264 -27.29 -6.38 20.99
N LEU A 265 -28.24 -5.73 20.33
CA LEU A 265 -28.37 -5.74 18.87
C LEU A 265 -27.19 -5.03 18.18
N LEU A 266 -26.61 -4.02 18.83
CA LEU A 266 -25.47 -3.25 18.31
C LEU A 266 -24.12 -3.69 18.87
N GLU A 267 -24.04 -4.85 19.52
CA GLU A 267 -22.78 -5.33 20.11
C GLU A 267 -21.73 -5.57 19.02
N TRP A 268 -20.64 -4.82 19.07
CA TRP A 268 -19.48 -4.96 18.22
C TRP A 268 -18.22 -4.57 18.97
N ASN A 269 -17.09 -5.14 18.56
CA ASN A 269 -15.77 -4.73 19.01
C ASN A 269 -15.13 -3.87 17.90
N PRO A 270 -14.63 -2.66 18.21
CA PRO A 270 -13.95 -1.82 17.22
C PRO A 270 -12.79 -2.57 16.57
N SER A 271 -12.76 -2.58 15.23
CA SER A 271 -11.71 -3.25 14.46
C SER A 271 -10.30 -2.74 14.81
N PHE A 272 -10.16 -1.46 15.11
CA PHE A 272 -8.89 -0.85 15.52
C PHE A 272 -8.38 -1.38 16.87
N GLU A 273 -9.27 -1.61 17.84
CA GLU A 273 -8.88 -2.17 19.15
C GLU A 273 -8.50 -3.65 19.05
N VAL A 274 -9.17 -4.40 18.16
CA VAL A 274 -8.84 -5.80 17.88
C VAL A 274 -7.49 -5.89 17.16
N ASP A 275 -7.26 -5.07 16.14
CA ASP A 275 -5.99 -5.02 15.41
C ASP A 275 -4.84 -4.58 16.32
N GLN A 276 -5.03 -3.59 17.20
CA GLN A 276 -4.01 -3.13 18.14
C GLN A 276 -3.76 -4.11 19.30
N LYS A 277 -4.79 -4.84 19.78
CA LYS A 277 -4.62 -5.92 20.76
C LYS A 277 -3.90 -7.13 20.16
N LEU A 278 -4.17 -7.44 18.90
CA LEU A 278 -3.52 -8.53 18.17
C LEU A 278 -2.09 -8.19 17.73
N ASP A 279 -1.79 -6.92 17.44
CA ASP A 279 -0.42 -6.44 17.21
C ASP A 279 0.42 -6.41 18.50
N LYS A 280 -0.21 -6.15 19.66
CA LYS A 280 0.44 -6.21 20.98
C LYS A 280 0.59 -7.64 21.52
N GLN A 281 -0.25 -8.58 21.08
CA GLN A 281 -0.06 -10.00 21.31
C GLN A 281 0.98 -10.51 20.30
N GLU A 282 2.24 -10.44 20.71
CA GLU A 282 3.34 -11.16 20.07
C GLU A 282 2.91 -12.62 19.85
N HIS A 283 2.84 -13.01 18.58
CA HIS A 283 2.45 -14.33 18.08
C HIS A 283 0.96 -14.72 18.26
N SER A 284 0.28 -14.98 17.14
CA SER A 284 -0.91 -15.85 17.20
C SER A 284 -0.41 -17.24 17.56
N ASP A 285 -0.55 -17.64 18.82
CA ASP A 285 -0.25 -19.01 19.21
C ASP A 285 -1.07 -19.98 18.37
N LEU A 286 -0.42 -21.01 17.83
CA LEU A 286 -1.09 -22.08 17.08
C LEU A 286 -2.28 -22.65 17.87
N ILE A 287 -2.13 -22.75 19.20
CA ILE A 287 -3.17 -23.18 20.14
C ILE A 287 -4.41 -22.28 20.07
N SER A 288 -4.24 -20.96 19.95
CA SER A 288 -5.34 -20.02 19.82
C SER A 288 -6.11 -20.24 18.52
N CYS A 289 -5.42 -20.51 17.40
CA CYS A 289 -6.07 -20.87 16.14
C CYS A 289 -6.84 -22.18 16.24
N PHE A 290 -6.30 -23.20 16.90
CA PHE A 290 -7.03 -24.45 17.17
C PHE A 290 -8.27 -24.24 18.04
N ARG A 291 -8.19 -23.37 19.05
CA ARG A 291 -9.33 -23.05 19.91
C ARG A 291 -10.43 -22.29 19.17
N GLU A 292 -10.06 -21.39 18.27
CA GLU A 292 -11.02 -20.65 17.44
C GLU A 292 -11.67 -21.55 16.39
N MET A 293 -10.87 -22.36 15.70
CA MET A 293 -11.31 -23.18 14.55
C MET A 293 -11.61 -24.64 14.91
N TRP A 294 -11.81 -24.95 16.20
CA TRP A 294 -11.94 -26.31 16.74
C TRP A 294 -12.98 -27.19 16.01
N ILE A 295 -14.05 -26.55 15.51
CA ILE A 295 -15.15 -27.23 14.83
C ILE A 295 -14.68 -27.92 13.55
N SER A 296 -13.67 -27.38 12.84
CA SER A 296 -13.24 -27.94 11.57
C SER A 296 -12.56 -29.31 11.73
N PRO A 297 -11.56 -29.47 12.63
CA PRO A 297 -11.04 -30.79 12.96
C PRO A 297 -12.09 -31.75 13.53
N VAL A 298 -13.00 -31.28 14.38
CA VAL A 298 -14.04 -32.15 14.97
C VAL A 298 -15.00 -32.69 13.91
N VAL A 299 -15.48 -31.84 13.00
CA VAL A 299 -16.33 -32.27 11.88
C VAL A 299 -15.58 -33.23 10.96
N ALA A 300 -14.30 -32.98 10.70
CA ALA A 300 -13.49 -33.85 9.85
C ALA A 300 -13.30 -35.25 10.45
N VAL A 301 -12.92 -35.33 11.73
CA VAL A 301 -12.69 -36.60 12.42
C VAL A 301 -13.99 -37.37 12.63
N SER A 302 -15.08 -36.70 13.01
CA SER A 302 -16.39 -37.34 13.16
C SER A 302 -16.94 -37.87 11.82
N ALA A 303 -16.78 -37.12 10.74
CA ALA A 303 -17.16 -37.60 9.41
C ALA A 303 -16.27 -38.78 8.96
N ALA A 304 -14.95 -38.69 9.14
CA ALA A 304 -14.03 -39.77 8.78
C ALA A 304 -14.34 -41.07 9.56
N THR A 305 -14.53 -40.98 10.87
CA THR A 305 -14.86 -42.15 11.71
C THR A 305 -16.19 -42.79 11.31
N THR A 306 -17.21 -41.98 11.02
CA THR A 306 -18.50 -42.46 10.51
C THR A 306 -18.36 -43.18 9.16
N LEU A 307 -17.56 -42.64 8.24
CA LEU A 307 -17.33 -43.25 6.93
C LEU A 307 -16.49 -44.54 7.02
N ILE A 308 -15.50 -44.58 7.90
CA ILE A 308 -14.72 -45.81 8.18
C ILE A 308 -15.64 -46.92 8.70
N ALA A 309 -16.59 -46.59 9.58
CA ALA A 309 -17.51 -47.57 10.16
C ALA A 309 -18.62 -48.03 9.20
N SER A 310 -19.09 -47.14 8.32
CA SER A 310 -20.25 -47.41 7.45
C SER A 310 -19.86 -47.82 6.02
N THR A 311 -19.06 -47.00 5.33
CA THR A 311 -18.77 -47.13 3.89
C THR A 311 -17.34 -46.67 3.55
N PRO A 312 -16.31 -47.49 3.85
CA PRO A 312 -14.90 -47.10 3.66
C PRO A 312 -14.54 -46.64 2.23
N ALA A 313 -15.25 -47.13 1.21
CA ALA A 313 -15.02 -46.73 -0.18
C ALA A 313 -15.26 -45.23 -0.44
N VAL A 314 -16.12 -44.58 0.35
CA VAL A 314 -16.42 -43.13 0.25
C VAL A 314 -15.23 -42.27 0.73
N LEU A 315 -14.28 -42.85 1.47
CA LEU A 315 -13.06 -42.14 1.87
C LEU A 315 -12.18 -41.75 0.68
N VAL A 316 -12.30 -42.41 -0.48
CA VAL A 316 -11.55 -42.03 -1.68
C VAL A 316 -11.92 -40.61 -2.14
N PRO A 317 -13.20 -40.27 -2.39
CA PRO A 317 -13.59 -38.91 -2.74
C PRO A 317 -13.67 -37.93 -1.55
N ALA A 318 -13.83 -38.40 -0.31
CA ALA A 318 -13.98 -37.52 0.87
C ALA A 318 -12.66 -37.22 1.59
N GLY A 319 -11.74 -38.20 1.62
CA GLY A 319 -10.50 -38.19 2.40
C GLY A 319 -9.63 -36.94 2.20
N PRO A 320 -9.35 -36.50 0.96
CA PRO A 320 -8.56 -35.29 0.73
C PRO A 320 -9.19 -34.04 1.35
N ILE A 321 -10.52 -33.89 1.27
CA ILE A 321 -11.23 -32.73 1.83
C ILE A 321 -11.26 -32.82 3.36
N LEU A 322 -11.51 -34.00 3.92
CA LEU A 322 -11.46 -34.22 5.37
C LEU A 322 -10.07 -33.94 5.96
N LEU A 323 -9.01 -34.29 5.23
CA LEU A 323 -7.64 -33.95 5.62
C LEU A 323 -7.45 -32.43 5.66
N LEU A 324 -7.87 -31.70 4.62
CA LEU A 324 -7.82 -30.24 4.60
C LEU A 324 -8.57 -29.62 5.77
N TRP A 325 -9.79 -30.10 6.06
CA TRP A 325 -10.58 -29.61 7.19
C TRP A 325 -9.89 -29.84 8.54
N SER A 326 -9.18 -30.96 8.68
CA SER A 326 -8.43 -31.32 9.89
C SER A 326 -7.21 -30.41 10.12
N ILE A 327 -6.49 -30.05 9.05
CA ILE A 327 -5.29 -29.19 9.13
C ILE A 327 -5.59 -27.70 8.95
N SER A 328 -6.85 -27.32 8.73
CA SER A 328 -7.26 -25.93 8.49
C SER A 328 -6.75 -24.92 9.53
N PRO A 329 -6.69 -25.22 10.87
CA PRO A 329 -6.17 -24.25 11.83
C PRO A 329 -4.67 -24.00 11.64
N VAL A 330 -3.91 -25.02 11.23
CA VAL A 330 -2.47 -24.93 10.95
C VAL A 330 -2.23 -24.07 9.72
N ILE A 331 -3.00 -24.29 8.65
CA ILE A 331 -2.90 -23.49 7.42
C ILE A 331 -3.26 -22.03 7.71
N ALA A 332 -4.37 -21.77 8.41
CA ALA A 332 -4.82 -20.43 8.76
C ALA A 332 -3.80 -19.68 9.65
N TRP A 333 -3.18 -20.38 10.60
CA TRP A 333 -2.07 -19.86 11.40
C TRP A 333 -0.87 -19.49 10.52
N TRP A 334 -0.39 -20.42 9.70
CA TRP A 334 0.80 -20.25 8.88
C TRP A 334 0.69 -19.08 7.91
N ILE A 335 -0.46 -18.92 7.24
CA ILE A 335 -0.66 -17.80 6.31
C ILE A 335 -0.80 -16.45 7.04
N SER A 336 -1.22 -16.47 8.31
CA SER A 336 -1.41 -15.25 9.11
C SER A 336 -0.12 -14.75 9.77
N LEU A 337 0.99 -15.50 9.66
CA LEU A 337 2.28 -15.10 10.22
C LEU A 337 2.82 -13.82 9.54
N PRO A 338 3.44 -12.91 10.32
CA PRO A 338 4.03 -11.70 9.76
C PRO A 338 5.22 -12.06 8.87
N LEU A 339 5.22 -11.51 7.66
CA LEU A 339 6.34 -11.61 6.73
C LEU A 339 7.46 -10.69 7.21
N ALA A 340 8.63 -11.26 7.47
CA ALA A 340 9.83 -10.46 7.72
C ALA A 340 10.11 -9.58 6.51
N ARG A 341 10.25 -8.26 6.73
CA ARG A 341 10.73 -7.36 5.67
C ARG A 341 12.12 -7.82 5.27
N ARG A 342 12.26 -8.29 4.03
CA ARG A 342 13.56 -8.57 3.44
C ARG A 342 14.29 -7.23 3.30
N LYS A 343 15.12 -6.88 4.28
CA LYS A 343 16.07 -5.79 4.14
C LYS A 343 17.06 -6.23 3.05
N ALA A 344 17.34 -5.34 2.10
CA ALA A 344 18.45 -5.60 1.18
C ALA A 344 19.73 -5.67 2.02
N ALA A 345 20.35 -6.85 2.08
CA ALA A 345 21.67 -7.01 2.64
C ALA A 345 22.65 -6.68 1.52
N LEU A 346 23.10 -5.43 1.48
CA LEU A 346 24.08 -4.97 0.49
C LEU A 346 25.47 -5.44 0.93
N THR A 347 26.26 -5.95 -0.01
CA THR A 347 27.69 -6.20 0.23
C THR A 347 28.44 -4.89 0.35
N ASN A 348 29.65 -4.91 0.94
CA ASN A 348 30.49 -3.72 1.02
C ASN A 348 30.80 -3.13 -0.37
N GLU A 349 31.03 -3.99 -1.37
CA GLU A 349 31.23 -3.58 -2.78
C GLU A 349 30.01 -2.87 -3.35
N GLN A 350 28.80 -3.39 -3.11
CA GLN A 350 27.56 -2.76 -3.55
C GLN A 350 27.34 -1.41 -2.87
N MET A 351 27.66 -1.33 -1.58
CA MET A 351 27.55 -0.09 -0.81
C MET A 351 28.53 0.98 -1.33
N LEU A 352 29.77 0.59 -1.58
CA LEU A 352 30.79 1.47 -2.16
C LEU A 352 30.39 1.95 -3.55
N PHE A 353 29.92 1.06 -4.42
CA PHE A 353 29.40 1.41 -5.74
C PHE A 353 28.28 2.46 -5.66
N LEU A 354 27.30 2.26 -4.76
CA LEU A 354 26.18 3.19 -4.59
C LEU A 354 26.63 4.55 -4.04
N ARG A 355 27.60 4.57 -3.12
CA ARG A 355 28.21 5.79 -2.57
C ARG A 355 28.97 6.58 -3.64
N MET A 356 29.81 5.91 -4.44
CA MET A 356 30.49 6.54 -5.57
C MET A 356 29.49 7.09 -6.59
N LEU A 357 28.43 6.34 -6.91
CA LEU A 357 27.36 6.81 -7.79
C LEU A 357 26.65 8.04 -7.21
N ALA A 358 26.37 8.06 -5.91
CA ALA A 358 25.77 9.21 -5.23
C ALA A 358 26.67 10.45 -5.30
N ARG A 359 27.98 10.30 -5.05
CA ARG A 359 28.95 11.41 -5.16
C ARG A 359 29.10 11.94 -6.60
N LYS A 360 29.11 11.05 -7.60
CA LYS A 360 29.09 11.44 -9.04
C LYS A 360 27.78 12.16 -9.39
N THR A 361 26.65 11.69 -8.87
CA THR A 361 25.34 12.34 -9.09
C THR A 361 25.28 13.71 -8.42
N TRP A 362 25.83 13.84 -7.22
CA TRP A 362 25.92 15.12 -6.50
C TRP A 362 26.72 16.17 -7.29
N ALA A 363 27.74 15.76 -8.05
CA ALA A 363 28.55 16.68 -8.87
C ALA A 363 27.70 17.51 -9.86
N PHE A 364 26.57 16.98 -10.34
CA PHE A 364 25.61 17.75 -11.13
C PHE A 364 25.09 18.98 -10.36
N PHE A 365 24.62 18.78 -9.13
CA PHE A 365 24.08 19.88 -8.33
C PHE A 365 25.18 20.81 -7.83
N ASP A 366 26.34 20.26 -7.50
CA ASP A 366 27.50 21.03 -7.05
C ASP A 366 27.97 22.02 -8.13
N HIS A 367 28.01 21.55 -9.40
CA HIS A 367 28.44 22.35 -10.54
C HIS A 367 27.36 23.30 -11.07
N PHE A 368 26.14 22.81 -11.33
CA PHE A 368 25.11 23.59 -12.03
C PHE A 368 24.20 24.41 -11.11
N VAL A 369 24.17 24.14 -9.80
CA VAL A 369 23.37 24.93 -8.85
C VAL A 369 24.30 25.88 -8.12
N GLY A 370 24.79 26.87 -8.85
CA GLY A 370 25.70 27.91 -8.38
C GLY A 370 25.12 29.31 -8.56
N GLU A 371 25.95 30.33 -8.31
CA GLU A 371 25.56 31.73 -8.40
C GLU A 371 25.09 32.15 -9.80
N GLU A 372 25.70 31.60 -10.87
CA GLU A 372 25.37 31.92 -12.27
C GLU A 372 23.90 31.62 -12.61
N ASP A 373 23.35 30.54 -12.06
CA ASP A 373 21.96 30.12 -12.22
C ASP A 373 21.07 30.53 -11.02
N HIS A 374 21.52 31.51 -10.24
CA HIS A 374 20.82 32.00 -9.04
C HIS A 374 20.48 30.90 -8.03
N TRP A 375 21.34 29.89 -7.91
CA TRP A 375 21.14 28.72 -7.06
C TRP A 375 19.88 27.91 -7.41
N LEU A 376 19.44 27.96 -8.68
CA LEU A 376 18.36 27.15 -9.22
C LEU A 376 18.92 26.04 -10.13
N PRO A 377 18.37 24.82 -10.09
CA PRO A 377 18.84 23.74 -10.94
C PRO A 377 18.32 23.88 -12.38
N PRO A 378 19.16 23.60 -13.40
CA PRO A 378 18.68 23.46 -14.76
C PRO A 378 17.80 22.22 -14.91
N ASP A 379 17.00 22.18 -15.97
CA ASP A 379 16.06 21.09 -16.23
C ASP A 379 16.78 19.83 -16.74
N ASN A 380 17.80 20.02 -17.56
CA ASN A 380 18.67 18.95 -18.01
C ASN A 380 20.04 19.50 -18.45
N PHE A 381 21.01 18.59 -18.43
CA PHE A 381 22.31 18.75 -19.05
C PHE A 381 22.50 17.62 -20.06
N GLN A 382 22.89 17.97 -21.28
CA GLN A 382 23.21 17.00 -22.32
C GLN A 382 24.71 17.03 -22.55
N GLU A 383 25.38 15.92 -22.24
CA GLU A 383 26.83 15.80 -22.43
C GLU A 383 27.19 15.42 -23.88
N TYR A 384 26.30 14.71 -24.59
CA TYR A 384 26.55 14.23 -25.94
C TYR A 384 26.03 15.21 -27.01
N ARG A 385 26.97 15.76 -27.79
CA ARG A 385 26.86 16.76 -28.87
C ARG A 385 25.45 17.22 -29.30
N PRO A 386 25.15 18.54 -29.22
CA PRO A 386 25.96 19.60 -28.59
C PRO A 386 25.85 19.56 -27.07
N VAL A 387 26.95 19.87 -26.37
CA VAL A 387 26.91 20.09 -24.92
C VAL A 387 25.96 21.26 -24.67
N SER A 388 24.88 21.02 -23.94
CA SER A 388 23.87 22.05 -23.69
C SER A 388 23.28 21.92 -22.30
N VAL A 389 23.19 23.06 -21.62
CA VAL A 389 22.47 23.23 -20.37
C VAL A 389 21.13 23.85 -20.68
N ALA A 390 20.05 23.19 -20.27
CA ALA A 390 18.72 23.78 -20.35
C ALA A 390 18.51 24.70 -19.14
N HIS A 391 18.85 25.98 -19.27
CA HIS A 391 18.70 27.05 -18.26
C HIS A 391 17.23 27.39 -17.96
N ARG A 392 16.47 26.37 -17.59
CA ARG A 392 15.08 26.48 -17.14
C ARG A 392 14.88 25.57 -15.94
N THR A 393 13.99 25.93 -15.04
CA THR A 393 13.69 25.13 -13.85
C THR A 393 12.19 25.07 -13.57
N SER A 394 11.78 24.00 -12.87
CA SER A 394 10.41 23.79 -12.42
C SER A 394 10.35 23.76 -10.89
N PRO A 395 9.17 23.96 -10.27
CA PRO A 395 9.01 23.81 -8.83
C PRO A 395 9.46 22.43 -8.32
N THR A 396 9.25 21.37 -9.11
CA THR A 396 9.75 20.03 -8.80
C THR A 396 11.28 20.00 -8.76
N ASN A 397 11.95 20.54 -9.79
CA ASN A 397 13.41 20.54 -9.89
C ASN A 397 14.04 21.31 -8.72
N ILE A 398 13.50 22.50 -8.40
CA ILE A 398 13.96 23.31 -7.25
C ILE A 398 13.84 22.51 -5.94
N GLY A 399 12.70 21.84 -5.72
CA GLY A 399 12.51 21.01 -4.54
C GLY A 399 13.48 19.83 -4.48
N LEU A 400 13.81 19.20 -5.62
CA LEU A 400 14.81 18.14 -5.69
C LEU A 400 16.23 18.65 -5.39
N ALA A 401 16.62 19.82 -5.89
CA ALA A 401 17.93 20.42 -5.58
C ALA A 401 18.08 20.76 -4.10
N LEU A 402 17.02 21.28 -3.46
CA LEU A 402 17.01 21.50 -2.02
C LEU A 402 17.21 20.20 -1.22
N LEU A 403 16.55 19.11 -1.62
CA LEU A 403 16.75 17.79 -0.99
C LEU A 403 18.09 17.16 -1.37
N ALA A 404 18.65 17.47 -2.53
CA ALA A 404 19.99 17.06 -2.92
C ALA A 404 21.04 17.73 -2.02
N ASN A 405 20.90 19.02 -1.68
CA ASN A 405 21.76 19.68 -0.69
C ASN A 405 21.72 18.93 0.66
N LEU A 406 20.51 18.63 1.16
CA LEU A 406 20.34 17.87 2.41
C LEU A 406 20.97 16.48 2.32
N SER A 407 20.77 15.78 1.20
CA SER A 407 21.37 14.47 0.96
C SER A 407 22.89 14.53 0.91
N ALA A 408 23.47 15.55 0.29
CA ALA A 408 24.91 15.76 0.23
C ALA A 408 25.51 15.97 1.62
N TYR A 409 24.82 16.70 2.50
CA TYR A 409 25.20 16.77 3.92
C TYR A 409 25.11 15.39 4.59
N ASP A 410 24.01 14.66 4.35
CA ASP A 410 23.81 13.31 4.88
C ASP A 410 24.83 12.28 4.38
N PHE A 411 25.48 12.50 3.24
CA PHE A 411 26.58 11.68 2.74
C PHE A 411 27.98 12.23 3.12
N GLY A 412 28.04 13.39 3.79
CA GLY A 412 29.29 14.04 4.16
C GLY A 412 30.03 14.70 2.99
N TYR A 413 29.35 14.98 1.88
CA TYR A 413 29.92 15.67 0.72
C TYR A 413 30.02 17.18 0.90
N ILE A 414 29.14 17.77 1.74
CA ILE A 414 29.18 19.17 2.12
C ILE A 414 29.04 19.34 3.64
N SER A 415 29.56 20.44 4.16
CA SER A 415 29.42 20.80 5.58
C SER A 415 28.02 21.33 5.90
N ALA A 416 27.64 21.31 7.18
CA ALA A 416 26.38 21.91 7.65
C ALA A 416 26.26 23.39 7.26
N GLY A 417 27.37 24.14 7.33
CA GLY A 417 27.41 25.54 6.90
C GLY A 417 27.08 25.70 5.42
N LYS A 418 27.67 24.86 4.56
CA LYS A 418 27.43 24.93 3.11
C LYS A 418 26.02 24.48 2.74
N LEU A 419 25.45 23.51 3.48
CA LEU A 419 24.04 23.14 3.36
C LEU A 419 23.12 24.35 3.63
N ILE A 420 23.36 25.06 4.75
CA ILE A 420 22.55 26.21 5.15
C ILE A 420 22.67 27.33 4.13
N GLU A 421 23.89 27.67 3.70
CA GLU A 421 24.18 28.69 2.69
C GLU A 421 23.42 28.42 1.39
N ARG A 422 23.68 27.26 0.75
CA ARG A 422 23.04 26.88 -0.52
C ARG A 422 21.52 26.85 -0.43
N THR A 423 20.99 26.32 0.69
CA THR A 423 19.55 26.26 0.93
C THR A 423 18.93 27.65 1.07
N ASN A 424 19.58 28.52 1.84
CA ASN A 424 19.13 29.89 2.05
C ASN A 424 19.13 30.67 0.74
N ASP A 425 20.17 30.52 -0.08
CA ASP A 425 20.28 31.24 -1.34
C ASP A 425 19.22 30.78 -2.36
N THR A 426 18.99 29.47 -2.49
CA THR A 426 17.87 28.96 -3.32
C THR A 426 16.53 29.50 -2.83
N LEU A 427 16.25 29.46 -1.51
CA LEU A 427 14.99 29.94 -0.96
C LEU A 427 14.80 31.45 -1.18
N ARG A 428 15.88 32.23 -1.04
CA ARG A 428 15.87 33.67 -1.31
C ARG A 428 15.57 33.97 -2.77
N THR A 429 16.17 33.22 -3.71
CA THR A 429 15.82 33.34 -5.14
C THR A 429 14.35 33.01 -5.36
N MET A 430 13.84 31.93 -4.75
CA MET A 430 12.43 31.54 -4.86
C MET A 430 11.47 32.63 -4.36
N GLU A 431 11.82 33.38 -3.30
CA GLU A 431 11.02 34.50 -2.79
C GLU A 431 10.81 35.60 -3.84
N GLY A 432 11.80 35.83 -4.70
CA GLY A 432 11.74 36.84 -5.77
C GLY A 432 11.00 36.39 -7.05
N LEU A 433 10.74 35.10 -7.24
CA LEU A 433 10.09 34.59 -8.45
C LEU A 433 8.64 35.05 -8.57
N GLN A 434 8.23 35.41 -9.80
CA GLN A 434 6.83 35.77 -10.07
C GLN A 434 5.90 34.58 -9.83
N ARG A 435 4.76 34.81 -9.17
CA ARG A 435 3.79 33.77 -8.80
C ARG A 435 2.38 34.11 -9.25
N TYR A 436 1.55 33.09 -9.46
CA TYR A 436 0.11 33.23 -9.67
C TYR A 436 -0.64 32.78 -8.42
N ARG A 437 -1.28 33.72 -7.71
CA ARG A 437 -2.06 33.45 -6.48
C ARG A 437 -1.30 32.63 -5.44
N GLY A 438 0.00 32.89 -5.29
CA GLY A 438 0.88 32.16 -4.37
C GLY A 438 1.49 30.88 -4.94
N HIS A 439 1.07 30.41 -6.12
CA HIS A 439 1.68 29.28 -6.81
C HIS A 439 2.81 29.72 -7.74
N PHE A 440 3.87 28.92 -7.80
CA PHE A 440 4.90 29.05 -8.82
C PHE A 440 4.36 28.61 -10.18
N TYR A 441 4.83 29.26 -11.25
CA TYR A 441 4.63 28.80 -12.62
C TYR A 441 5.45 27.54 -12.90
N ASN A 442 5.09 26.81 -13.95
CA ASN A 442 5.74 25.55 -14.27
C ASN A 442 7.22 25.70 -14.67
N TRP A 443 7.57 26.81 -15.33
CA TRP A 443 8.91 27.03 -15.86
C TRP A 443 9.39 28.45 -15.58
N TYR A 444 10.63 28.54 -15.12
CA TYR A 444 11.41 29.78 -15.01
C TYR A 444 12.72 29.62 -15.73
N ASP A 445 13.20 30.66 -16.37
CA ASP A 445 14.57 30.74 -16.85
C ASP A 445 15.52 30.98 -15.66
N THR A 446 16.57 30.17 -15.53
CA THR A 446 17.47 30.22 -14.35
C THR A 446 18.42 31.41 -14.37
N LEU A 447 18.66 32.01 -15.55
CA LEU A 447 19.55 33.15 -15.71
C LEU A 447 18.82 34.48 -15.53
N THR A 448 17.58 34.58 -15.98
CA THR A 448 16.79 35.83 -15.97
C THR A 448 15.72 35.86 -14.89
N LEU A 449 15.41 34.72 -14.26
CA LEU A 449 14.34 34.51 -13.28
C LEU A 449 12.92 34.78 -13.83
N GLN A 450 12.80 34.99 -15.14
CA GLN A 450 11.52 35.24 -15.79
C GLN A 450 10.75 33.94 -15.99
N PRO A 451 9.43 33.93 -15.78
CA PRO A 451 8.64 32.76 -16.10
C PRO A 451 8.55 32.57 -17.62
N LEU A 452 8.67 31.31 -18.06
CA LEU A 452 8.72 30.96 -19.48
C LEU A 452 7.31 30.69 -20.04
N LEU A 453 7.05 31.15 -21.26
CA LEU A 453 5.78 30.93 -21.94
C LEU A 453 5.66 29.48 -22.46
N PRO A 454 4.45 28.88 -22.44
CA PRO A 454 3.21 29.42 -21.90
C PRO A 454 3.17 29.43 -20.37
N LEU A 455 2.56 30.47 -19.78
CA LEU A 455 2.40 30.57 -18.34
C LEU A 455 1.27 29.67 -17.85
N TYR A 456 1.59 28.66 -17.05
CA TYR A 456 0.61 27.84 -16.35
C TYR A 456 1.14 27.36 -15.00
N VAL A 457 0.22 26.96 -14.13
CA VAL A 457 0.52 26.35 -12.83
C VAL A 457 0.28 24.86 -12.93
N SER A 458 1.30 24.07 -12.62
CA SER A 458 1.17 22.61 -12.45
C SER A 458 0.87 22.27 -11.00
N THR A 459 -0.28 21.66 -10.77
CA THR A 459 -0.67 21.16 -9.45
C THR A 459 0.23 20.01 -9.00
N VAL A 460 0.76 19.22 -9.94
CA VAL A 460 1.71 18.15 -9.67
C VAL A 460 3.03 18.73 -9.16
N ASP A 461 3.59 19.72 -9.85
CA ASP A 461 4.85 20.34 -9.42
C ASP A 461 4.72 21.11 -8.12
N SER A 462 3.58 21.79 -7.92
CA SER A 462 3.25 22.41 -6.64
C SER A 462 3.20 21.38 -5.51
N GLY A 463 2.57 20.23 -5.75
CA GLY A 463 2.48 19.13 -4.80
C GLY A 463 3.84 18.52 -4.47
N ASN A 464 4.66 18.27 -5.49
CA ASN A 464 6.03 17.77 -5.33
C ASN A 464 6.88 18.75 -4.52
N LEU A 465 6.89 20.03 -4.87
CA LEU A 465 7.62 21.06 -4.11
C LEU A 465 7.15 21.11 -2.66
N ALA A 466 5.84 21.08 -2.40
CA ALA A 466 5.32 21.07 -1.04
C ALA A 466 5.81 19.84 -0.25
N GLY A 467 5.78 18.66 -0.87
CA GLY A 467 6.34 17.43 -0.29
C GLY A 467 7.84 17.54 0.00
N HIS A 468 8.62 18.09 -0.94
CA HIS A 468 10.05 18.31 -0.77
C HIS A 468 10.35 19.28 0.38
N LEU A 469 9.63 20.41 0.47
CA LEU A 469 9.79 21.39 1.55
C LEU A 469 9.42 20.81 2.93
N LEU A 470 8.42 19.93 3.00
CA LEU A 470 8.07 19.22 4.24
C LEU A 470 9.22 18.32 4.72
N THR A 471 9.85 17.59 3.80
CA THR A 471 11.02 16.74 4.08
C THR A 471 12.23 17.58 4.46
N LEU A 472 12.53 18.63 3.70
CA LEU A 472 13.63 19.56 3.97
C LEU A 472 13.51 20.16 5.37
N ARG A 473 12.32 20.64 5.74
CA ARG A 473 12.05 21.19 7.07
C ARG A 473 12.34 20.18 8.18
N ALA A 474 11.99 18.92 7.99
CA ALA A 474 12.27 17.88 8.98
C ALA A 474 13.78 17.64 9.12
N GLY A 475 14.52 17.56 8.00
CA GLY A 475 15.97 17.39 8.02
C GLY A 475 16.71 18.57 8.67
N LEU A 476 16.36 19.81 8.29
CA LEU A 476 16.95 21.02 8.87
C LEU A 476 16.65 21.18 10.37
N ARG A 477 15.52 20.68 10.87
CA ARG A 477 15.22 20.70 12.31
C ARG A 477 16.12 19.77 13.10
N VAL A 478 16.45 18.60 12.55
CA VAL A 478 17.35 17.63 13.22
C VAL A 478 18.78 18.17 13.25
N LEU A 479 19.18 18.95 12.24
CA LEU A 479 20.53 19.53 12.15
C LEU A 479 20.94 20.35 13.40
N ALA A 480 19.98 21.02 14.05
CA ALA A 480 20.24 21.81 15.25
C ALA A 480 20.68 20.97 16.45
N ASP A 481 20.25 19.71 16.50
CA ASP A 481 20.53 18.76 17.59
C ASP A 481 21.65 17.76 17.21
N ASP A 482 22.15 17.82 15.98
CA ASP A 482 23.17 16.89 15.47
C ASP A 482 24.60 17.35 15.80
N ARG A 483 25.55 16.42 15.72
CA ARG A 483 26.97 16.76 15.89
C ARG A 483 27.44 17.61 14.70
N VAL A 484 28.31 18.59 14.99
CA VAL A 484 28.93 19.47 13.97
C VAL A 484 29.65 18.67 12.87
N PHE A 485 30.17 17.50 13.21
CA PHE A 485 30.74 16.54 12.27
C PHE A 485 30.51 15.10 12.76
N GLY A 486 30.52 14.15 11.83
CA GLY A 486 30.39 12.72 12.12
C GLY A 486 31.21 11.86 11.15
N MET A 487 31.19 10.54 11.35
CA MET A 487 31.93 9.58 10.52
C MET A 487 31.61 9.70 9.03
N LYS A 488 30.41 10.15 8.70
CA LYS A 488 29.97 10.34 7.32
C LYS A 488 30.84 11.33 6.53
N LEU A 489 31.49 12.29 7.20
CA LEU A 489 32.45 13.18 6.56
C LEU A 489 33.65 12.40 6.02
N LEU A 490 34.17 11.44 6.78
CA LEU A 490 35.28 10.59 6.36
C LEU A 490 34.86 9.68 5.20
N ASP A 491 33.63 9.15 5.28
CA ASP A 491 33.02 8.39 4.18
C ASP A 491 32.94 9.24 2.90
N GLY A 492 32.47 10.48 2.99
CA GLY A 492 32.35 11.39 1.84
C GLY A 492 33.69 11.80 1.24
N LEU A 493 34.72 11.99 2.07
CA LEU A 493 36.10 12.23 1.62
C LEU A 493 36.66 11.00 0.91
N GLN A 494 36.44 9.80 1.46
CA GLN A 494 36.83 8.54 0.83
C GLN A 494 36.13 8.35 -0.52
N ASP A 495 34.83 8.63 -0.62
CA ASP A 495 34.10 8.55 -1.88
C ASP A 495 34.70 9.49 -2.94
N THR A 496 35.07 10.71 -2.52
CA THR A 496 35.69 11.71 -3.40
C THR A 496 37.07 11.26 -3.85
N LEU A 497 37.90 10.72 -2.94
CA LEU A 497 39.22 10.18 -3.28
C LEU A 497 39.10 9.00 -4.25
N MET A 498 38.14 8.09 -4.04
CA MET A 498 37.92 6.94 -4.93
C MET A 498 37.50 7.36 -6.34
N ILE A 499 36.68 8.41 -6.48
CA ILE A 499 36.32 8.94 -7.79
C ILE A 499 37.51 9.61 -8.47
N PHE A 500 38.30 10.36 -7.70
CA PHE A 500 39.53 10.95 -8.19
C PHE A 500 40.52 9.86 -8.69
N LEU A 501 40.67 8.77 -7.93
CA LEU A 501 41.43 7.57 -8.30
C LEU A 501 40.96 6.97 -9.62
N ASP A 502 39.65 6.74 -9.77
CA ASP A 502 39.05 6.22 -11.01
C ASP A 502 39.35 7.13 -12.22
N THR A 503 39.48 8.44 -12.01
CA THR A 503 39.64 9.42 -13.10
C THR A 503 41.10 9.56 -13.54
N MET A 504 42.06 9.35 -12.62
CA MET A 504 43.49 9.57 -12.87
C MET A 504 44.24 8.37 -13.49
N ASN A 505 43.59 7.21 -13.72
CA ASN A 505 44.16 6.03 -14.40
C ASN A 505 45.56 5.58 -13.90
N GLY A 506 45.93 5.84 -12.64
CA GLY A 506 47.18 5.38 -12.03
C GLY A 506 48.40 6.32 -12.12
N ASN A 507 48.28 7.53 -12.65
CA ASN A 507 49.41 8.47 -12.84
C ASN A 507 49.95 9.16 -11.56
N SER A 508 49.58 8.72 -10.35
CA SER A 508 50.04 9.33 -9.09
C SER A 508 50.05 8.33 -7.91
N ALA A 509 50.62 7.14 -8.09
CA ALA A 509 50.51 6.04 -7.11
C ALA A 509 50.98 6.38 -5.67
N ASP A 510 51.99 7.24 -5.52
CA ASP A 510 52.59 7.53 -4.20
C ASP A 510 51.75 8.50 -3.34
N LEU A 511 51.33 9.65 -3.88
CA LEU A 511 50.34 10.55 -3.26
C LEU A 511 49.08 9.80 -2.83
N MET A 512 48.68 8.86 -3.69
CA MET A 512 47.47 8.09 -3.54
C MET A 512 47.55 7.09 -2.39
N ALA A 513 48.72 6.50 -2.16
CA ALA A 513 48.96 5.66 -0.99
C ALA A 513 48.98 6.48 0.30
N GLU A 514 49.55 7.69 0.27
CA GLU A 514 49.61 8.60 1.43
C GLU A 514 48.21 9.07 1.84
N LEU A 515 47.42 9.64 0.92
CA LEU A 515 46.07 10.14 1.21
C LEU A 515 45.12 9.01 1.66
N ARG A 516 45.25 7.84 1.05
CA ARG A 516 44.48 6.66 1.45
C ARG A 516 44.86 6.18 2.85
N ASN A 517 46.15 6.08 3.15
CA ASN A 517 46.61 5.69 4.48
C ASN A 517 46.18 6.71 5.55
N GLU A 518 46.21 8.00 5.25
CA GLU A 518 45.73 9.04 6.16
C GLU A 518 44.23 8.94 6.43
N LEU A 519 43.41 8.66 5.42
CA LEU A 519 41.96 8.45 5.61
C LEU A 519 41.67 7.15 6.37
N GLU A 520 42.38 6.06 6.08
CA GLU A 520 42.22 4.77 6.77
C GLU A 520 42.63 4.86 8.25
N THR A 521 43.73 5.56 8.57
CA THR A 521 44.16 5.79 9.95
C THR A 521 43.14 6.60 10.76
N LEU A 522 42.43 7.54 10.14
CA LEU A 522 41.38 8.30 10.81
C LEU A 522 40.02 7.62 10.87
N ALA A 523 39.71 6.78 9.89
CA ALA A 523 38.59 5.87 10.04
C ALA A 523 38.79 4.94 11.26
N ALA A 524 40.03 4.56 11.56
CA ALA A 524 40.39 3.76 12.74
C ALA A 524 40.36 4.54 14.07
N ALA A 525 40.70 5.84 14.04
CA ALA A 525 40.71 6.72 15.21
C ALA A 525 40.07 8.09 14.89
N PRO A 526 38.74 8.19 14.90
CA PRO A 526 38.05 9.40 14.47
C PRO A 526 38.25 10.55 15.46
N PRO A 527 38.32 11.80 14.96
CA PRO A 527 38.53 12.97 15.82
C PRO A 527 37.32 13.15 16.73
N ASN A 528 37.54 13.51 17.99
CA ASN A 528 36.47 13.73 18.97
C ASN A 528 36.17 15.21 19.18
N THR A 529 37.07 16.09 18.72
CA THR A 529 36.91 17.54 18.83
C THR A 529 37.01 18.22 17.47
N THR A 530 36.40 19.40 17.35
CA THR A 530 36.48 20.22 16.13
C THR A 530 37.92 20.70 15.87
N GLY A 531 38.73 20.88 16.91
CA GLY A 531 40.14 21.25 16.80
C GLY A 531 40.98 20.13 16.15
N GLU A 532 40.79 18.88 16.59
CA GLU A 532 41.44 17.71 16.00
C GLU A 532 41.03 17.51 14.53
N LEU A 533 39.74 17.63 14.23
CA LEU A 533 39.24 17.54 12.86
C LEU A 533 39.85 18.64 11.98
N ARG A 534 39.89 19.89 12.46
CA ARG A 534 40.48 21.01 11.70
C ARG A 534 41.96 20.79 11.43
N ALA A 535 42.73 20.37 12.44
CA ALA A 535 44.15 20.08 12.27
C ALA A 535 44.37 18.95 11.24
N TYR A 536 43.49 17.96 11.22
CA TYR A 536 43.53 16.92 10.20
C TYR A 536 43.23 17.43 8.80
N LEU A 537 42.11 18.14 8.60
CA LEU A 537 41.73 18.66 7.29
C LEU A 537 42.83 19.55 6.69
N LEU A 538 43.51 20.36 7.52
CA LEU A 538 44.66 21.16 7.10
C LEU A 538 45.86 20.31 6.66
N ARG A 539 46.09 19.14 7.28
CA ARG A 539 47.15 18.20 6.86
C ARG A 539 46.82 17.55 5.51
N LEU A 540 45.58 17.07 5.35
CA LEU A 540 45.10 16.54 4.07
C LEU A 540 45.24 17.58 2.95
N GLU A 541 44.78 18.81 3.20
CA GLU A 541 44.86 19.92 2.25
C GLU A 541 46.31 20.21 1.86
N ALA A 542 47.23 20.28 2.83
CA ALA A 542 48.65 20.48 2.55
C ALA A 542 49.27 19.34 1.72
N GLY A 543 48.90 18.08 2.01
CA GLY A 543 49.35 16.91 1.25
C GLY A 543 48.90 16.95 -0.21
N VAL A 544 47.64 17.31 -0.46
CA VAL A 544 47.10 17.49 -1.81
C VAL A 544 47.78 18.67 -2.52
N PHE A 545 47.91 19.82 -1.87
CA PHE A 545 48.44 21.05 -2.48
C PHE A 545 49.91 20.92 -2.92
N MET A 546 50.74 20.25 -2.12
CA MET A 546 52.15 20.00 -2.45
C MET A 546 52.31 19.17 -3.74
N HIS A 547 51.39 18.26 -4.01
CA HIS A 547 51.43 17.43 -5.20
C HIS A 547 50.80 18.07 -6.43
N VAL A 548 49.69 18.82 -6.28
CA VAL A 548 49.10 19.55 -7.41
C VAL A 548 50.09 20.57 -7.98
N LYS A 549 50.83 21.28 -7.11
CA LYS A 549 51.93 22.16 -7.55
C LYS A 549 53.11 21.41 -8.16
N GLY A 550 53.46 20.23 -7.66
CA GLY A 550 54.51 19.39 -8.26
C GLY A 550 54.16 18.98 -9.69
N ALA A 551 52.90 18.63 -9.95
CA ALA A 551 52.41 18.25 -11.27
C ALA A 551 52.30 19.44 -12.27
N GLU A 552 52.03 20.67 -11.79
CA GLU A 552 52.09 21.89 -12.61
C GLU A 552 53.53 22.27 -12.99
N VAL A 553 54.51 22.05 -12.09
CA VAL A 553 55.93 22.34 -12.38
C VAL A 553 56.53 21.35 -13.39
N ASP A 554 56.11 20.07 -13.37
CA ASP A 554 56.55 19.08 -14.36
C ASP A 554 55.95 19.33 -15.76
N THR A 555 54.84 20.07 -15.88
CA THR A 555 54.23 20.41 -17.18
C THR A 555 54.79 21.72 -17.78
N GLU A 556 55.29 22.66 -16.96
CA GLU A 556 56.01 23.84 -17.47
C GLU A 556 57.46 23.51 -17.90
N GLY A 557 58.10 22.53 -17.27
CA GLY A 557 59.47 22.07 -17.59
C GLY A 557 59.65 21.43 -18.96
N GLU A 558 58.57 20.92 -19.59
CA GLU A 558 58.61 20.39 -20.96
C GLU A 558 58.45 21.49 -22.04
N SER A 559 58.11 22.73 -21.66
CA SER A 559 57.86 23.82 -22.62
C SER A 559 59.08 24.71 -22.93
N GLU A 560 60.20 24.59 -22.19
CA GLU A 560 61.45 25.35 -22.44
C GLU A 560 62.53 24.55 -23.19
N SER A 561 62.20 23.40 -23.78
CA SER A 561 63.06 22.72 -24.76
C SER A 561 62.36 22.54 -26.10
N SER A 562 62.22 23.63 -26.86
CA SER A 562 61.87 23.61 -28.29
C SER A 562 62.50 24.81 -28.99
#